data_AF-A0A382Q5E4-F1
#
_entry.id   AF-A0A382Q5E4-F1
#
_cell.length_a   1.000
_cell.length_b   1.000
_cell.length_c   1.000
_cell.angle_alpha   90.00
_cell.angle_beta   90.00
_cell.angle_gamma   90.00
#
_symmetry.space_group_name_H-M   'P 1'
#
loop_
_entity.id
_entity.type
_entity.pdbx_description
1 polymer ?
#
loop_
_entity_poly.entity_id
_entity_poly.type
_entity_poly.pdbx_seq_one_letter_code
_entity_poly.pdbx_strand_id
1 'polypeptide(L)' 'MVINTNLAAMTGARMLDTSQRNLTKSLSRLSTGSRIVQPQDDAAGLAVSSRFTAQISRNSAAMNNLANAVSFSQTQDGFT' A
#
# COMPACT_ATOMS: atom_id res chain seq x y z
N MET A 1 25.27 -44.93 -0.30
CA MET A 1 24.65 -43.91 0.58
C MET A 1 25.56 -42.70 0.59
N VAL A 2 25.04 -41.51 0.24
CA VAL A 2 25.85 -40.29 0.14
C VAL A 2 26.15 -39.79 1.56
N ILE A 3 27.34 -40.12 2.06
CA ILE A 3 27.87 -39.68 3.37
C ILE A 3 28.03 -38.14 3.41
N ASN A 4 28.01 -37.47 2.26
CA ASN A 4 28.27 -36.03 2.10
C ASN A 4 27.04 -35.12 1.99
N THR A 5 25.81 -35.63 2.03
CA THR A 5 24.60 -34.80 1.85
C THR A 5 23.54 -35.18 2.86
N ASN A 6 23.39 -34.36 3.91
CA ASN A 6 22.36 -34.54 4.91
C ASN A 6 21.03 -33.93 4.41
N LEU A 7 20.19 -34.76 3.80
CA LEU A 7 18.89 -34.35 3.24
C LEU A 7 17.96 -33.73 4.30
N ALA A 8 18.02 -34.21 5.56
CA ALA A 8 17.23 -33.64 6.65
C ALA A 8 17.70 -32.22 7.00
N ALA A 9 19.02 -32.01 7.11
CA ALA A 9 19.59 -30.67 7.32
C ALA A 9 19.30 -29.72 6.15
N MET A 10 19.40 -30.19 4.90
CA MET A 10 19.05 -29.38 3.72
C MET A 10 17.57 -29.01 3.67
N THR A 11 16.69 -29.90 4.14
CA THR A 11 15.25 -29.63 4.20
C THR A 11 14.94 -28.65 5.33
N GLY A 12 15.56 -28.82 6.50
CA GLY A 12 15.49 -27.85 7.60
C GLY A 12 15.98 -26.47 7.18
N ALA A 13 17.12 -26.38 6.49
CA ALA A 13 17.64 -25.11 5.98
C ALA A 13 16.70 -24.43 4.98
N ARG A 14 16.07 -25.19 4.06
CA ARG A 14 15.06 -24.66 3.13
C ARG A 14 13.79 -24.16 3.84
N MET A 15 13.32 -24.88 4.85
CA MET A 15 12.17 -24.44 5.65
C MET A 15 12.49 -23.20 6.49
N LEU A 16 13.72 -23.09 7.01
CA LEU A 16 14.20 -21.93 7.74
C LEU A 16 14.27 -20.70 6.82
N ASP A 17 14.87 -20.83 5.63
CA ASP A 17 14.94 -19.75 4.63
C ASP A 17 13.53 -19.29 4.22
N THR A 18 12.60 -20.22 4.01
CA THR A 18 11.19 -19.89 3.72
C THR A 18 10.54 -19.12 4.88
N SER A 19 10.74 -19.58 6.12
CA SER A 19 10.24 -18.92 7.33
C SER A 19 10.82 -17.52 7.50
N GLN A 20 12.12 -17.35 7.23
CA GLN A 20 12.82 -16.07 7.32
C GLN A 20 12.32 -15.06 6.27
N ARG A 21 12.07 -15.50 5.04
CA ARG A 21 11.45 -14.68 3.98
C ARG A 21 10.04 -14.23 4.38
N ASN A 22 9.22 -15.14 4.92
CA ASN A 22 7.87 -14.82 5.39
C ASN A 22 7.90 -13.82 6.55
N LEU A 23 8.80 -14.00 7.51
CA LEU A 23 8.99 -13.07 8.62
C LEU A 23 9.38 -11.67 8.12
N THR A 24 10.33 -11.59 7.20
CA THR A 24 10.78 -10.31 6.61
C THR A 24 9.63 -9.59 5.91
N LYS A 25 8.78 -10.32 5.17
CA LYS A 25 7.58 -9.77 4.52
C LYS A 25 6.56 -9.25 5.54
N SER A 26 6.33 -9.99 6.62
CA SER A 26 5.44 -9.58 7.71
C SER A 26 5.95 -8.34 8.45
N LEU A 27 7.26 -8.27 8.72
CA LEU A 27 7.88 -7.09 9.32
C LEU A 27 7.77 -5.86 8.41
N SER A 28 7.92 -6.03 7.10
CA SER A 28 7.75 -4.92 6.16
C SER A 28 6.30 -4.43 6.09
N ARG A 29 5.31 -5.33 6.16
CA ARG A 29 3.88 -4.96 6.29
C ARG A 29 3.61 -4.20 7.59
N LEU A 30 4.17 -4.68 8.70
CA LEU A 30 4.03 -4.03 9.99
C LEU A 30 4.66 -2.63 9.99
N SER A 31 5.89 -2.52 9.48
CA SER A 31 6.64 -1.26 9.44
C SER A 31 5.99 -0.20 8.54
N THR A 32 5.33 -0.62 7.45
CA THR A 32 4.65 0.30 6.52
C THR A 32 3.20 0.57 6.92
N GLY A 33 2.62 -0.25 7.80
CA GLY A 33 1.17 -0.27 8.07
C GLY A 33 0.31 -0.65 6.86
N SER A 34 0.92 -1.02 5.74
CA SER A 34 0.24 -1.36 4.49
C SER A 34 0.22 -2.87 4.30
N ARG A 35 -0.96 -3.41 3.97
CA ARG A 35 -1.12 -4.82 3.58
C ARG A 35 -0.34 -5.14 2.28
N ILE A 36 -0.27 -4.17 1.36
CA ILE A 36 0.41 -4.28 0.07
C ILE A 36 1.76 -3.58 0.21
N VAL A 37 2.83 -4.37 0.29
CA VAL A 37 4.21 -3.88 0.43
C VAL A 37 4.94 -3.89 -0.90
N GLN A 38 4.67 -4.88 -1.75
CA GLN A 38 5.26 -4.97 -3.09
C GLN A 38 4.17 -4.89 -4.17
N PRO A 39 4.30 -3.98 -5.15
CA PRO A 39 3.42 -3.90 -6.33
C PRO A 39 3.31 -5.22 -7.11
N GLN A 40 4.36 -6.03 -7.02
CA GLN A 40 4.54 -7.29 -7.74
C GLN A 40 3.65 -8.41 -7.17
N ASP A 41 3.39 -8.37 -5.86
CA ASP A 41 2.61 -9.39 -5.14
C ASP A 41 1.09 -9.27 -5.40
N ASP A 42 0.60 -8.06 -5.69
CA ASP A 42 -0.83 -7.77 -5.92
C ASP A 42 -0.99 -6.50 -6.79
N ALA A 43 -0.62 -6.63 -8.07
CA ALA A 43 -0.65 -5.51 -9.03
C ALA A 43 -2.08 -4.95 -9.22
N ALA A 44 -3.10 -5.82 -9.16
CA ALA A 44 -4.50 -5.43 -9.28
C ALA A 44 -4.97 -4.66 -8.03
N GLY A 45 -4.67 -5.15 -6.83
CA GLY A 45 -5.01 -4.48 -5.57
C GLY A 45 -4.30 -3.13 -5.43
N LEU A 46 -3.03 -3.04 -5.85
CA LEU A 46 -2.32 -1.77 -5.90
C LEU A 46 -2.96 -0.80 -6.91
N ALA A 47 -3.27 -1.24 -8.12
CA ALA A 47 -3.87 -0.38 -9.15
C ALA A 47 -5.22 0.20 -8.70
N VAL A 48 -6.06 -0.60 -8.03
CA VAL A 48 -7.33 -0.15 -7.46
C VAL A 48 -7.08 0.84 -6.31
N SER A 49 -6.15 0.55 -5.41
CA SER A 49 -5.79 1.45 -4.31
C SER A 49 -5.29 2.80 -4.84
N SER A 50 -4.40 2.81 -5.84
CA SER A 50 -3.91 4.04 -6.48
C SER A 50 -5.02 4.83 -7.16
N ARG A 51 -5.99 4.15 -7.81
CA ARG A 51 -7.18 4.79 -8.40
C ARG A 51 -8.02 5.49 -7.33
N PHE A 52 -8.23 4.84 -6.18
CA PHE A 52 -8.95 5.46 -5.07
C PHE A 52 -8.19 6.64 -4.48
N THR A 53 -6.88 6.54 -4.27
CA THR A 53 -6.05 7.66 -3.81
C THR A 53 -6.15 8.86 -4.77
N ALA A 54 -6.10 8.61 -6.08
CA ALA A 54 -6.27 9.66 -7.09
C ALA A 54 -7.68 10.28 -7.04
N GLN A 55 -8.72 9.48 -6.83
CA GLN A 55 -10.09 9.98 -6.69
C GLN A 55 -10.28 10.82 -5.42
N ILE A 56 -9.70 10.40 -4.29
CA ILE A 56 -9.72 11.17 -3.04
C ILE A 56 -9.08 12.53 -3.25
N SER A 57 -7.88 12.57 -3.86
CA SER A 57 -7.19 13.83 -4.17
C SER A 57 -8.03 14.75 -5.07
N ARG A 58 -8.67 14.20 -6.12
CA ARG A 58 -9.60 14.95 -6.97
C ARG A 58 -10.79 15.49 -6.19
N ASN A 59 -11.39 14.70 -5.31
CA ASN A 59 -12.51 15.15 -4.48
C ASN A 59 -12.08 16.27 -3.51
N SER A 60 -10.90 16.17 -2.90
CA SER A 60 -10.35 17.24 -2.06
C SER A 60 -10.18 18.54 -2.85
N ALA A 61 -9.68 18.48 -4.09
CA ALA A 61 -9.59 19.65 -4.96
C ALA A 61 -10.98 20.21 -5.32
N ALA A 62 -11.96 19.36 -5.64
CA ALA A 62 -13.33 19.78 -5.90
C ALA A 62 -13.97 20.46 -4.68
N MET A 63 -13.74 19.95 -3.46
CA MET A 63 -14.21 20.57 -2.23
C MET A 63 -13.62 21.96 -2.01
N ASN A 64 -12.31 22.13 -2.24
CA ASN A 64 -11.66 23.43 -2.17
C ASN A 64 -12.23 24.41 -3.21
N ASN A 65 -12.50 23.93 -4.43
CA ASN A 65 -13.13 24.76 -5.47
C ASN A 65 -14.55 25.19 -5.09
N LEU A 66 -15.34 24.30 -4.49
CA LEU A 66 -16.67 24.64 -3.97
C LEU A 66 -16.59 25.66 -2.84
N ALA A 67 -15.65 25.51 -1.91
CA ALA A 67 -15.43 26.49 -0.85
C ALA A 67 -15.10 27.87 -1.43
N ASN A 68 -14.23 27.94 -2.44
CA ASN A 68 -13.92 29.18 -3.14
C ASN A 68 -15.14 29.78 -3.85
N ALA A 69 -15.97 28.95 -4.49
CA ALA A 69 -17.20 29.40 -5.14
C ALA A 69 -18.21 29.97 -4.12
N VAL A 70 -18.33 29.35 -2.94
CA VAL A 70 -19.16 29.84 -1.85
C VAL A 70 -18.64 31.17 -1.33
N SER A 71 -17.33 31.30 -1.07
CA SER A 71 -16.74 32.57 -0.63
C SER A 71 -16.92 33.68 -1.67
N PHE A 72 -16.82 33.34 -2.96
CA PHE A 72 -17.12 34.28 -4.04
C PHE A 72 -18.58 34.74 -4.01
N SER A 73 -19.53 33.80 -3.90
CA SER A 73 -20.96 34.12 -3.78
C SER A 73 -21.26 34.98 -2.56
N GLN A 74 -20.68 34.66 -1.40
CA GLN A 74 -20.84 35.44 -0.17
C GLN A 74 -20.28 36.86 -0.31
N THR A 75 -19.17 37.02 -1.03
CA THR A 75 -18.59 38.34 -1.32
C THR A 75 -19.49 39.12 -2.28
N GLN A 76 -20.13 38.46 -3.26
CA GLN A 76 -21.11 39.08 -4.13
C GLN A 76 -22.35 39.53 -3.37
N ASP A 77 -22.93 38.67 -2.54
CA ASP A 77 -24.11 38.98 -1.72
C ASP A 77 -23.83 40.08 -0.70
N GLY A 78 -22.60 40.16 -0.15
CA GLY A 78 -22.20 41.21 0.77
C GLY A 78 -21.89 42.56 0.13
N PHE A 79 -21.78 42.62 -1.20
CA PHE A 79 -21.57 43.88 -1.95
C PHE A 79 -22.90 44.54 -2.38
N THR A 80 -24.02 43.82 -2.31
CA THR A 80 -25.39 44.34 -2.54
C THR A 80 -26.06 44.86 -1.28
#